data_AF-A0A962XSM1-F1
#
_entry.id   AF-A0A962XSM1-F1
#
_cell.length_a   1.000
_cell.length_b   1.000
_cell.length_c   1.000
_cell.angle_alpha   90.00
_cell.angle_beta   90.00
_cell.angle_gamma   90.00
#
_symmetry.space_group_name_H-M   'P 1'
#
loop_
_entity.id
_entity.type
_entity.pdbx_description
1 polymer ?
#
loop_
_entity_poly.entity_id
_entity_poly.type
_entity_poly.pdbx_seq_one_letter_code
_entity_poly.pdbx_strand_id
1 'polypeptide(L)' 'HDMTRFDAIRLRQLVEAHLAHTKSVVAQRLLADWDASLPRFKKVMPVDYRRALTEMQAEQQQKAKSAA' A
#
# COMPACT_ATOMS: atom_id res chain seq x y z
N HIS A 1 -5.61 -3.12 11.00
CA HIS A 1 -4.54 -3.13 9.97
C HIS A 1 -4.63 -1.80 9.22
N ASP A 2 -3.74 -0.85 9.49
CA ASP A 2 -3.74 0.46 8.81
C ASP A 2 -3.15 0.29 7.40
N MET A 3 -4.02 0.24 6.39
CA MET A 3 -3.62 0.04 4.99
C MET A 3 -2.99 1.29 4.36
N THR A 4 -2.74 2.36 5.11
CA THR A 4 -2.31 3.66 4.55
C THR A 4 -0.93 4.13 5.03
N ARG A 5 -0.40 3.60 6.13
CA ARG A 5 0.86 4.10 6.72
C ARG A 5 2.14 3.62 6.04
N PHE A 6 2.10 2.48 5.34
CA PHE A 6 3.31 1.85 4.79
C PHE A 6 3.21 1.56 3.28
N ASP A 7 2.50 2.41 2.54
CA ASP A 7 2.27 2.21 1.10
C ASP A 7 3.57 2.15 0.30
N ALA A 8 4.54 3.02 0.61
CA ALA A 8 5.83 3.05 -0.09
C ALA A 8 6.62 1.75 0.12
N ILE A 9 6.63 1.21 1.35
CA ILE A 9 7.30 -0.04 1.68
C ILE A 9 6.62 -1.20 0.96
N ARG A 10 5.28 -1.28 1.03
CA ARG A 10 4.51 -2.32 0.36
C ARG A 10 4.71 -2.27 -1.16
N LEU A 11 4.69 -1.08 -1.74
CA LEU A 11 4.91 -0.88 -3.17
C LEU A 11 6.30 -1.38 -3.57
N ARG A 12 7.34 -1.03 -2.80
CA ARG A 12 8.71 -1.49 -3.05
C ARG A 12 8.81 -3.03 -3.03
N GLN A 13 8.22 -3.67 -2.01
CA GLN A 13 8.20 -5.13 -1.90
C GLN A 13 7.51 -5.79 -3.10
N LEU A 14 6.41 -5.22 -3.58
CA LEU A 14 5.72 -5.72 -4.78
C LEU A 14 6.58 -5.60 -6.04
N VAL A 15 7.31 -4.49 -6.20
CA VAL A 15 8.23 -4.28 -7.32
C VAL A 15 9.43 -5.24 -7.23
N GLU A 16 9.99 -5.45 -6.04
CA GLU A 16 11.08 -6.41 -5.79
C GLU A 16 10.66 -7.84 -6.11
N ALA A 17 9.47 -8.25 -5.66
CA ALA A 17 8.90 -9.56 -5.99
C ALA A 17 8.69 -9.70 -7.51
N HIS A 18 8.13 -8.67 -8.15
CA HIS A 18 7.97 -8.66 -9.60
C HIS A 18 9.30 -8.83 -10.33
N LEU A 19 10.35 -8.09 -9.94
CA LEU A 19 11.69 -8.26 -10.51
C LEU A 19 12.22 -9.69 -10.32
N ALA A 20 12.06 -10.26 -9.12
CA ALA A 20 12.53 -11.60 -8.82
C ALA A 20 11.90 -12.65 -9.75
N HIS A 21 10.59 -12.54 -10.00
CA HIS A 21 9.81 -13.48 -10.81
C HIS A 21 9.94 -13.27 -12.32
N THR A 22 10.10 -12.03 -12.79
CA THR A 22 10.02 -11.73 -14.24
C THR A 22 11.35 -11.28 -14.85
N LYS A 23 12.35 -10.94 -14.03
CA LYS A 23 13.59 -10.30 -14.47
C LYS A 23 13.37 -9.01 -15.27
N SER A 24 12.27 -8.30 -14.98
CA SER A 24 11.92 -7.04 -15.65
C SER A 24 13.02 -5.99 -15.51
N VAL A 25 13.60 -5.59 -16.64
CA VAL A 25 14.60 -4.50 -16.72
C VAL A 25 14.01 -3.17 -16.24
N VAL A 26 12.71 -2.96 -16.42
CA VAL A 26 12.02 -1.76 -15.94
C VAL A 26 11.97 -1.74 -14.41
N ALA A 27 11.62 -2.87 -13.79
CA ALA A 27 11.60 -2.98 -12.33
C ALA A 27 13.01 -2.81 -11.73
N GLN A 28 14.03 -3.36 -12.40
CA GLN A 28 15.43 -3.17 -12.01
C GLN A 28 15.82 -1.68 -12.01
N ARG A 29 15.49 -0.95 -13.09
CA ARG A 29 15.77 0.49 -13.18
C ARG A 29 15.01 1.29 -12.13
N LEU A 30 13.74 0.94 -11.89
CA LEU A 30 12.90 1.60 -10.89
C LEU A 30 13.47 1.45 -9.47
N LEU A 31 13.96 0.25 -9.12
CA LEU A 31 14.56 -0.02 -7.81
C LEU A 31 15.96 0.58 -7.65
N ALA A 32 16.71 0.73 -8.74
CA ALA A 32 18.03 1.35 -8.72
C ALA A 32 17.98 2.85 -8.35
N ASP A 33 16.90 3.55 -8.72
CA ASP A 33 16.67 4.96 -8.38
C ASP A 33 15.28 5.13 -7.74
N TRP A 34 15.10 4.44 -6.61
CA TRP A 34 13.80 4.35 -5.94
C TRP A 34 13.31 5.70 -5.42
N ASP A 35 14.19 6.50 -4.82
CA ASP A 35 13.81 7.76 -4.18
C ASP A 35 13.36 8.82 -5.20
N ALA A 36 13.94 8.84 -6.40
CA ALA A 36 13.47 9.69 -7.50
C ALA A 36 12.22 9.12 -8.19
N SER A 37 12.06 7.79 -8.19
CA SER A 37 10.93 7.11 -8.83
C SER A 37 9.64 7.19 -8.00
N LEU A 38 9.74 7.09 -6.67
CA LEU A 38 8.61 7.01 -5.75
C LEU A 38 7.61 8.17 -5.89
N PRO A 39 8.01 9.46 -5.98
CA PRO A 39 7.08 10.59 -6.11
C PRO A 39 6.22 10.55 -7.39
N ARG A 40 6.61 9.74 -8.38
CA ARG A 40 5.88 9.61 -9.65
C ARG A 40 4.70 8.63 -9.54
N PHE A 41 4.62 7.84 -8.48
CA PHE A 41 3.50 6.94 -8.23
C PHE A 41 2.30 7.69 -7.67
N LYS A 42 1.13 7.40 -8.24
CA LYS A 42 -0.16 7.89 -7.73
C LYS A 42 -0.88 6.76 -7.02
N LYS A 43 -1.10 6.90 -5.71
CA LYS A 43 -2.00 6.02 -4.98
C LYS A 43 -3.44 6.34 -5.36
N VAL A 44 -4.08 5.43 -6.09
CA VAL A 44 -5.51 5.52 -6.41
C VAL A 44 -6.29 4.72 -5.38
N MET A 45 -7.18 5.41 -4.66
CA MET A 45 -8.11 4.80 -3.71
C MET A 45 -9.51 5.26 -4.05
N PRO A 46 -10.40 4.36 -4.55
CA PRO A 46 -11.79 4.70 -4.81
C PRO A 46 -12.47 5.27 -3.56
N VAL A 47 -13.36 6.25 -3.76
CA VAL A 47 -14.02 6.97 -2.66
C VAL A 47 -14.83 6.02 -1.79
N ASP A 48 -15.66 5.18 -2.42
CA ASP A 48 -16.51 4.23 -1.69
C ASP A 48 -15.69 3.17 -0.97
N TYR A 49 -14.58 2.72 -1.57
CA TYR A 49 -13.68 1.77 -0.93
C TYR A 49 -13.01 2.39 0.30
N ARG A 50 -12.60 3.66 0.24
CA ARG A 50 -12.06 4.38 1.39
C ARG A 50 -13.11 4.51 2.51
N ARG A 51 -14.36 4.84 2.16
CA ARG A 51 -15.46 4.93 3.12
C ARG A 51 -15.72 3.60 3.81
N ALA A 52 -15.86 2.52 3.05
CA ALA A 52 -16.07 1.18 3.59
C ALA A 52 -14.93 0.77 4.54
N LEU A 53 -13.68 1.05 4.19
CA LEU A 53 -12.53 0.78 5.06
C LEU A 53 -12.59 1.57 6.37
N THR A 54 -13.00 2.84 6.34
CA THR A 54 -13.15 3.67 7.54
C THR A 54 -14.29 3.19 8.42
N GLU A 55 -15.43 2.83 7.83
CA GLU A 55 -16.61 2.29 8.52
C GLU A 55 -16.25 0.96 9.22
N MET A 56 -15.60 0.03 8.51
CA MET A 56 -15.12 -1.23 9.09
C MET A 56 -14.14 -1.02 10.25
N GLN A 57 -13.24 -0.03 10.16
CA GLN A 57 -12.32 0.30 11.25
C GLN A 57 -13.05 0.88 12.47
N ALA A 58 -14.04 1.74 12.25
CA ALA A 58 -14.84 2.32 13.32
C ALA A 58 -15.67 1.25 14.04
N GLU A 59 -16.28 0.32 13.29
CA GLU A 59 -16.99 -0.83 13.86
C GLU A 59 -16.08 -1.75 14.67
N GLN A 60 -14.87 -2.03 14.19
CA GLN A 60 -13.89 -2.83 14.93
C GLN A 60 -13.49 -2.14 16.24
N GLN A 61 -13.26 -0.83 16.23
CA GLN A 61 -12.93 -0.06 17.43
C GLN A 61 -14.10 0.00 18.42
N GLN A 62 -15.33 0.15 17.93
CA GLN A 62 -16.55 0.09 18.74
C GLN A 62 -16.68 -1.27 19.44
N LYS A 63 -16.56 -2.37 18.68
CA LYS A 63 -16.61 -3.74 19.22
C LYS A 63 -15.52 -3.99 20.26
N ALA A 64 -14.30 -3.49 20.02
CA ALA A 64 -13.20 -3.62 20.97
C ALA A 64 -13.43 -2.84 22.27
N LYS A 65 -14.13 -1.70 22.22
CA LYS A 65 -14.47 -0.90 23.41
C LYS A 65 -15.66 -1.46 24.20
N SER A 66 -16.62 -2.11 23.55
CA SER A 66 -17.77 -2.73 24.23
C SER A 66 -17.45 -4.08 24.86
N ALA A 67 -16.33 -4.71 24.47
CA ALA A 67 -15.87 -5.99 24.99
C ALA A 67 -14.84 -5.87 26.13
N ALA A 68 -14.48 -4.63 26.52
CA ALA A 68 -13.59 -4.29 27.62
C ALA A 68 -14.39 -3.63 28.76
#